data_AF-A0A957ZK09-F1
#
_entry.id   AF-A0A957ZK09-F1
#
_cell.length_a   1.000
_cell.length_b   1.000
_cell.length_c   1.000
_cell.angle_alpha   90.00
_cell.angle_beta   90.00
_cell.angle_gamma   90.00
#
_symmetry.space_group_name_H-M   'P 1'
#
loop_
_entity.id
_entity.type
_entity.pdbx_description
1 polymer ?
#
loop_
_entity_poly.entity_id
_entity_poly.type
_entity_poly.pdbx_seq_one_letter_code
_entity_poly.pdbx_strand_id
1 'polypeptide(L)'
;MSTLGWIHTIFGLVALLAGSAVLATRKGTRGHRTLGYLYLTSMLGLNGTALCIYNLFGHFGPFHWLAASSLLTLLAGMVPVFTRRPRGRWLERHAIFLAISYIGLVAAAASEIVTRIPGLEASFGAAVGLTSALVIGVGMVLLARTLGRSMRRMPAHWQKGVD
;
A
#
# COMPACT_ATOMS: atom_id res chain seq x y z
N MET A 1 20.29 -1.99 14.84
CA MET A 1 19.54 -2.00 13.55
C MET A 1 20.55 -2.22 12.44
N SER A 2 20.30 -3.15 11.52
CA SER A 2 21.20 -3.40 10.38
C SER A 2 21.04 -2.32 9.30
N THR A 3 22.01 -2.18 8.40
CA THR A 3 21.93 -1.29 7.23
C THR A 3 20.66 -1.55 6.42
N LEU A 4 20.31 -2.82 6.22
CA LEU A 4 19.09 -3.21 5.51
C LEU A 4 17.81 -2.73 6.23
N GLY A 5 17.79 -2.78 7.56
CA GLY A 5 16.68 -2.25 8.37
C GLY A 5 16.48 -0.75 8.18
N TRP A 6 17.57 0.04 8.13
CA TRP A 6 17.49 1.48 7.84
C TRP A 6 16.95 1.76 6.45
N ILE A 7 17.45 1.04 5.44
CA ILE A 7 16.96 1.18 4.05
C ILE A 7 15.46 0.86 3.99
N HIS A 8 15.03 -0.23 4.63
CA HIS A 8 13.62 -0.60 4.74
C HIS A 8 12.77 0.53 5.37
N THR A 9 13.20 1.07 6.52
CA THR A 9 12.50 2.15 7.21
C THR A 9 12.40 3.42 6.36
N ILE A 10 13.47 3.81 5.67
CA ILE A 10 13.47 5.00 4.79
C ILE A 10 12.48 4.81 3.64
N PHE A 11 12.54 3.66 2.94
CA PHE A 11 11.57 3.36 1.89
C PHE A 11 10.14 3.34 2.41
N GLY A 12 9.91 2.79 3.61
CA GLY A 12 8.59 2.77 4.25
C GLY A 12 8.04 4.15 4.54
N LEU A 13 8.88 5.04 5.09
CA LEU A 13 8.51 6.43 5.34
C LEU A 13 8.17 7.17 4.05
N VAL A 14 9.01 7.04 3.02
CA VAL A 14 8.76 7.67 1.71
C VAL A 14 7.48 7.13 1.09
N ALA A 15 7.23 5.81 1.17
CA ALA A 15 6.01 5.19 0.65
C ALA A 15 4.76 5.69 1.37
N LEU A 16 4.80 5.84 2.70
CA LEU A 16 3.68 6.38 3.49
C LEU A 16 3.33 7.81 3.08
N LEU A 17 4.34 8.67 2.97
CA LEU A 17 4.15 10.07 2.59
C LEU A 17 3.69 10.21 1.14
N ALA A 18 4.34 9.49 0.22
CA ALA A 18 3.98 9.50 -1.20
C ALA A 18 2.57 8.95 -1.42
N GLY A 19 2.20 7.84 -0.79
CA GLY A 19 0.87 7.25 -0.90
C GLY A 19 -0.23 8.16 -0.34
N SER A 20 0.00 8.80 0.81
CA SER A 20 -0.87 9.86 1.34
C SER A 20 -1.08 10.98 0.31
N ALA A 21 0.01 11.48 -0.26
CA ALA A 21 -0.03 12.55 -1.26
C ALA A 21 -0.75 12.10 -2.55
N VAL A 22 -0.56 10.85 -2.99
CA VAL A 22 -1.29 10.26 -4.13
C VAL A 22 -2.79 10.26 -3.87
N LEU A 23 -3.23 9.91 -2.66
CA LEU A 23 -4.64 9.90 -2.27
C LEU A 23 -5.23 11.31 -2.17
N ALA A 24 -4.49 12.30 -1.70
CA ALA A 24 -4.91 13.69 -1.61
C ALA A 24 -4.94 14.42 -2.99
N THR A 25 -4.08 14.01 -3.92
CA THR A 25 -3.94 14.68 -5.22
C THR A 25 -5.06 14.30 -6.19
N ARG A 26 -5.45 15.25 -7.07
CA ARG A 26 -6.41 14.99 -8.16
C ARG A 26 -5.86 13.91 -9.11
N LYS A 27 -6.65 12.85 -9.28
CA LYS A 27 -6.29 11.66 -10.09
C LYS A 27 -6.12 12.00 -11.57
N GLY A 28 -5.25 11.26 -12.26
CA GLY A 28 -4.99 11.42 -13.71
C GLY A 28 -4.11 12.60 -14.12
N THR A 29 -3.77 13.50 -13.18
CA THR A 29 -2.87 14.65 -13.40
C THR A 29 -1.39 14.24 -13.46
N ARG A 30 -0.52 15.13 -13.95
CA ARG A 30 0.95 14.91 -13.91
C ARG A 30 1.44 14.70 -12.48
N GLY A 31 1.01 15.53 -11.53
CA GLY A 31 1.38 15.41 -10.11
C GLY A 31 0.98 14.06 -9.52
N HIS A 32 -0.23 13.57 -9.80
CA HIS A 32 -0.65 12.23 -9.38
C HIS A 32 0.26 11.12 -9.92
N ARG A 33 0.70 11.21 -11.19
CA ARG A 33 1.60 10.22 -11.78
C ARG A 33 3.00 10.27 -11.16
N THR A 34 3.57 11.47 -10.98
CA THR A 34 4.89 11.63 -10.35
C THR A 34 4.89 11.07 -8.92
N LEU A 35 3.90 11.43 -8.10
CA LEU A 35 3.74 10.87 -6.76
C LEU A 35 3.46 9.36 -6.78
N GLY A 36 2.70 8.89 -7.77
CA GLY A 36 2.44 7.46 -7.99
C GLY A 36 3.69 6.66 -8.30
N TYR A 37 4.61 7.20 -9.10
CA TYR A 37 5.92 6.57 -9.36
C TYR A 37 6.81 6.59 -8.13
N LEU A 38 6.81 7.69 -7.36
CA LEU A 38 7.54 7.75 -6.09
C LEU A 38 7.02 6.69 -5.11
N TYR A 39 5.70 6.55 -4.98
CA TYR A 39 5.07 5.51 -4.17
C TYR A 39 5.43 4.10 -4.67
N LEU A 40 5.32 3.85 -5.98
CA LEU A 40 5.61 2.56 -6.58
C LEU A 40 7.06 2.13 -6.32
N THR A 41 8.02 3.00 -6.64
CA THR A 41 9.45 2.71 -6.47
C THR A 41 9.83 2.53 -5.00
N SER A 42 9.28 3.35 -4.10
CA SER A 42 9.52 3.18 -2.66
C SER A 42 8.90 1.90 -2.11
N MET A 43 7.68 1.53 -2.55
CA MET A 43 7.06 0.26 -2.15
C MET A 43 7.80 -0.97 -2.69
N LEU A 44 8.41 -0.90 -3.87
CA LEU A 44 9.26 -1.98 -4.38
C LEU A 44 10.51 -2.16 -3.49
N GLY A 45 11.17 -1.07 -3.12
CA GLY A 45 12.30 -1.10 -2.18
C GLY A 45 11.90 -1.60 -0.79
N LEU A 46 10.76 -1.13 -0.27
CA LEU A 46 10.22 -1.55 1.02
C LEU A 46 9.94 -3.06 1.05
N ASN A 47 9.14 -3.57 0.12
CA ASN A 47 8.79 -4.98 0.08
C ASN A 47 10.01 -5.86 -0.22
N GLY A 48 10.89 -5.43 -1.13
CA GLY A 48 12.13 -6.14 -1.45
C GLY A 48 13.05 -6.29 -0.24
N THR A 49 13.25 -5.21 0.52
CA THR A 49 14.03 -5.28 1.76
C THR A 49 13.33 -6.11 2.84
N ALA A 50 11.99 -6.03 2.96
CA ALA A 50 11.24 -6.83 3.93
C ALA A 50 11.41 -8.34 3.69
N LEU A 51 11.43 -8.77 2.43
CA LEU A 51 11.66 -10.16 2.03
C LEU A 51 13.08 -10.66 2.35
N CYS A 52 14.01 -9.76 2.70
CA CYS A 52 15.39 -10.08 3.04
C CYS A 52 15.72 -9.90 4.53
N ILE A 53 14.75 -9.49 5.37
CA ILE A 53 14.96 -9.26 6.81
C ILE A 53 14.44 -10.46 7.61
N TYR A 54 15.36 -11.22 8.20
CA TYR A 54 15.06 -12.45 8.95
C TYR A 54 15.09 -12.28 10.48
N ASN A 55 15.32 -11.07 10.99
CA ASN A 55 15.64 -10.83 12.40
C ASN A 55 14.59 -11.33 13.41
N LEU A 56 13.31 -11.41 13.02
CA LEU A 56 12.23 -11.74 13.95
C LEU A 56 12.03 -13.26 14.14
N PHE A 57 12.20 -14.05 13.08
CA PHE A 57 11.93 -15.49 13.09
C PHE A 57 13.16 -16.35 12.73
N GLY A 58 14.24 -15.76 12.22
CA GLY A 58 15.41 -16.48 11.72
C GLY A 58 15.19 -17.22 10.39
N HIS A 59 13.96 -17.30 9.90
CA HIS A 59 13.57 -17.96 8.65
C HIS A 59 12.44 -17.19 7.94
N PHE A 60 12.08 -17.62 6.73
CA PHE A 60 10.94 -17.05 6.01
C PHE A 60 9.66 -17.29 6.81
N GLY A 61 8.98 -16.21 7.17
CA GLY A 61 7.89 -16.23 8.14
C GLY A 61 6.70 -15.36 7.74
N PRO A 62 5.72 -15.16 8.63
CA PRO A 62 4.48 -14.44 8.33
C PRO A 62 4.68 -13.06 7.69
N PHE A 63 5.62 -12.24 8.17
CA PHE A 63 5.87 -10.91 7.60
C PHE A 63 6.46 -10.95 6.18
N HIS A 64 7.14 -12.04 5.81
CA HIS A 64 7.62 -12.21 4.45
C HIS A 64 6.46 -12.54 3.50
N TRP A 65 5.51 -13.37 3.95
CA TRP A 65 4.28 -13.63 3.20
C TRP A 65 3.43 -12.36 3.04
N LEU A 66 3.37 -11.52 4.07
CA LEU A 66 2.71 -10.20 4.00
C LEU A 66 3.42 -9.24 3.04
N ALA A 67 4.75 -9.22 3.02
CA ALA A 67 5.51 -8.43 2.06
C ALA A 67 5.32 -8.93 0.61
N ALA A 68 5.28 -10.25 0.41
CA ALA A 68 5.00 -10.85 -0.89
C ALA A 68 3.58 -10.52 -1.37
N SER A 69 2.57 -10.63 -0.50
CA SER A 69 1.18 -10.30 -0.86
C SER A 69 0.99 -8.80 -1.12
N SER A 70 1.66 -7.93 -0.35
CA SER A 70 1.76 -6.48 -0.59
C SER A 70 2.35 -6.19 -1.97
N LEU A 71 3.47 -6.83 -2.31
CA LEU A 71 4.11 -6.70 -3.61
C LEU A 71 3.20 -7.16 -4.75
N LEU A 72 2.55 -8.32 -4.61
CA LEU A 72 1.59 -8.82 -5.61
C LEU A 72 0.42 -7.85 -5.80
N THR A 73 -0.10 -7.27 -4.73
CA THR A 73 -1.19 -6.28 -4.77
C THR A 73 -0.76 -5.00 -5.49
N LEU A 74 0.45 -4.50 -5.19
CA LEU A 74 1.05 -3.35 -5.87
C LEU A 74 1.17 -3.59 -7.38
N LEU A 75 1.74 -4.75 -7.76
CA LEU A 75 1.90 -5.14 -9.16
C LEU A 75 0.54 -5.32 -9.86
N ALA A 76 -0.42 -5.97 -9.21
CA ALA A 76 -1.77 -6.17 -9.72
C ALA A 76 -2.48 -4.84 -10.03
N GLY A 77 -2.20 -3.78 -9.28
CA GLY A 77 -2.73 -2.46 -9.58
C GLY A 77 -2.02 -1.73 -10.73
N MET A 78 -0.80 -2.12 -11.07
CA MET A 78 -0.08 -1.57 -12.23
C MET A 78 -0.40 -2.31 -13.54
N VAL A 79 -0.74 -3.60 -13.48
CA VAL A 79 -1.10 -4.41 -14.66
C VAL A 79 -2.20 -3.75 -15.53
N PRO A 80 -3.32 -3.22 -14.97
CA PRO A 80 -4.34 -2.53 -15.76
C PRO A 80 -3.84 -1.27 -16.47
N VAL A 81 -2.82 -0.59 -15.94
CA VAL A 81 -2.25 0.62 -16.55
C VAL A 81 -1.48 0.27 -17.82
N PHE A 82 -0.72 -0.83 -17.80
CA PHE A 82 0.06 -1.29 -18.93
C PHE A 82 -0.79 -2.01 -19.98
N THR A 83 -1.74 -2.84 -19.54
CA THR A 83 -2.56 -3.65 -20.45
C THR A 83 -3.80 -2.90 -20.96
N ARG A 84 -4.24 -1.85 -20.25
CA ARG A 84 -5.55 -1.19 -20.46
C ARG A 84 -6.72 -2.17 -20.45
N ARG A 85 -6.60 -3.23 -19.64
CA ARG A 85 -7.61 -4.27 -19.47
C ARG A 85 -8.10 -4.36 -18.02
N PRO A 86 -9.37 -4.77 -17.84
CA PRO A 86 -10.42 -4.89 -18.86
C PRO A 86 -10.83 -3.48 -19.32
N ARG A 87 -11.38 -3.39 -20.54
CA ARG A 87 -11.96 -2.14 -21.04
C ARG A 87 -13.10 -1.72 -20.10
N GLY A 88 -13.37 -0.41 -19.96
CA GLY A 88 -14.35 0.07 -18.99
C GLY A 88 -13.79 0.27 -17.58
N ARG A 89 -12.99 -0.69 -17.09
CA ARG A 89 -12.70 -0.82 -15.64
C ARG A 89 -11.23 -0.80 -15.26
N TRP A 90 -10.31 -0.65 -16.21
CA TRP A 90 -8.87 -0.68 -15.92
C TRP A 90 -8.44 0.41 -14.92
N LEU A 91 -9.02 1.62 -15.00
CA LEU A 91 -8.77 2.71 -14.03
C LEU A 91 -9.32 2.38 -12.64
N GLU A 92 -10.53 1.82 -12.59
CA GLU A 92 -11.16 1.40 -11.34
C GLU A 92 -10.29 0.32 -10.66
N ARG A 93 -9.84 -0.69 -11.41
CA ARG A 93 -8.95 -1.74 -10.89
C ARG A 93 -7.62 -1.18 -10.40
N HIS A 94 -7.00 -0.29 -11.18
CA HIS A 94 -5.78 0.41 -10.75
C HIS A 94 -6.03 1.13 -9.42
N ALA A 95 -7.10 1.92 -9.31
CA ALA A 95 -7.41 2.67 -8.10
C ALA A 95 -7.68 1.75 -6.89
N ILE A 96 -8.42 0.66 -7.07
CA ILE A 96 -8.74 -0.30 -6.00
C ILE A 96 -7.45 -0.98 -5.49
N PHE A 97 -6.65 -1.58 -6.37
CA PHE A 97 -5.45 -2.32 -5.95
C PHE A 97 -4.40 -1.40 -5.34
N LEU A 98 -4.19 -0.20 -5.89
CA LEU A 98 -3.26 0.76 -5.29
C LEU A 98 -3.76 1.24 -3.92
N ALA A 99 -5.06 1.48 -3.76
CA ALA A 99 -5.64 1.82 -2.46
C ALA A 99 -5.50 0.68 -1.45
N ILE A 100 -5.77 -0.57 -1.84
CA ILE A 100 -5.58 -1.75 -0.96
C ILE A 100 -4.10 -1.89 -0.57
N SER A 101 -3.16 -1.71 -1.51
CA SER A 101 -1.72 -1.75 -1.20
C SER A 101 -1.34 -0.70 -0.14
N TYR A 102 -1.93 0.50 -0.24
CA TYR A 102 -1.67 1.58 0.70
C TYR A 102 -2.32 1.33 2.08
N ILE A 103 -3.53 0.77 2.10
CA ILE A 103 -4.19 0.34 3.34
C ILE A 103 -3.32 -0.71 4.06
N GLY A 104 -2.78 -1.68 3.32
CA GLY A 104 -1.84 -2.67 3.86
C GLY A 104 -0.57 -2.04 4.42
N LEU A 105 0.01 -1.04 3.73
CA LEU A 105 1.16 -0.29 4.21
C LEU A 105 0.87 0.43 5.54
N VAL A 106 -0.28 1.10 5.66
CA VAL A 106 -0.68 1.78 6.91
C VAL A 106 -0.93 0.77 8.03
N ALA A 107 -1.52 -0.39 7.72
CA ALA A 107 -1.73 -1.46 8.69
C ALA A 107 -0.41 -2.04 9.23
N ALA A 108 0.58 -2.24 8.35
CA ALA A 108 1.91 -2.67 8.73
C ALA A 108 2.62 -1.61 9.61
N ALA A 109 2.58 -0.34 9.22
CA ALA A 109 3.17 0.75 10.00
C ALA A 109 2.50 0.91 11.38
N ALA A 110 1.18 0.84 11.44
CA ALA A 110 0.45 0.91 12.71
C ALA A 110 0.80 -0.27 13.62
N SER A 111 0.85 -1.49 13.06
CA SER A 111 1.22 -2.69 13.82
C SER A 111 2.66 -2.61 14.34
N GLU A 112 3.59 -2.11 13.53
CA GLU A 112 4.99 -1.87 13.93
C GLU A 112 5.11 -0.86 15.07
N ILE A 113 4.28 0.18 15.10
CA ILE A 113 4.24 1.15 16.20
C ILE A 113 3.67 0.49 17.46
N VAL A 114 2.55 -0.23 17.34
CA VAL A 114 1.87 -0.85 18.49
C VAL A 114 2.72 -1.94 19.13
N THR A 115 3.43 -2.76 18.35
CA THR A 115 4.32 -3.82 18.89
C THR A 115 5.55 -3.28 19.60
N ARG A 116 5.84 -1.97 19.48
CA ARG A 116 6.93 -1.29 20.19
C ARG A 116 6.48 -0.65 21.50
N ILE A 117 5.19 -0.74 21.85
CA ILE A 117 4.67 -0.26 23.14
C ILE A 117 5.10 -1.24 24.24
N PRO A 118 5.81 -0.77 25.29
CA PRO A 118 6.18 -1.62 26.42
C PRO A 118 4.95 -2.24 27.09
N GLY A 119 5.01 -3.53 27.41
CA GLY A 119 3.93 -4.28 28.04
C GLY A 119 3.03 -5.06 27.07
N LEU A 120 3.23 -4.95 25.75
CA LEU A 120 2.50 -5.73 24.75
C LEU A 120 3.32 -6.91 24.17
N GLU A 121 4.52 -7.17 24.69
CA GLU A 121 5.46 -8.15 24.15
C GLU A 121 4.88 -9.57 24.19
N ALA A 122 4.23 -9.95 25.31
CA ALA A 122 3.58 -11.26 25.48
C ALA A 122 2.40 -11.46 24.52
N SER A 123 1.84 -10.37 23.99
CA SER A 123 0.68 -10.35 23.11
C SER A 123 1.03 -9.95 21.68
N PHE A 124 2.30 -10.08 21.27
CA PHE A 124 2.80 -9.60 19.98
C PHE A 124 1.90 -9.98 18.79
N GLY A 125 1.53 -11.26 18.66
CA GLY A 125 0.68 -11.73 17.56
C GLY A 125 -0.72 -11.10 17.58
N ALA A 126 -1.33 -10.98 18.76
CA ALA A 126 -2.63 -10.34 18.92
C ALA A 126 -2.57 -8.83 18.65
N ALA A 127 -1.51 -8.15 19.10
CA ALA A 127 -1.27 -6.75 18.85
C ALA A 127 -1.17 -6.46 17.34
N VAL A 128 -0.39 -7.26 16.60
CA VAL A 128 -0.29 -7.16 15.13
C VAL A 128 -1.63 -7.44 14.47
N GLY A 129 -2.27 -8.57 14.83
CA GLY A 129 -3.50 -9.03 14.19
C GLY A 129 -4.66 -8.05 14.37
N LEU A 130 -4.91 -7.61 15.60
CA LEU A 130 -6.01 -6.68 15.92
C LEU A 130 -5.77 -5.30 15.33
N THR A 131 -4.55 -4.76 15.43
CA THR A 131 -4.21 -3.45 14.85
C THR A 131 -4.37 -3.47 13.34
N SER A 132 -3.84 -4.50 12.68
CA SER A 132 -3.97 -4.67 11.23
C SER A 132 -5.44 -4.82 10.82
N ALA A 133 -6.21 -5.66 11.52
CA ALA A 133 -7.62 -5.86 11.21
C ALA A 133 -8.44 -4.57 11.33
N LEU A 134 -8.21 -3.78 12.37
CA LEU A 134 -8.86 -2.48 12.57
C LEU A 134 -8.52 -1.51 11.44
N VAL A 135 -7.23 -1.33 11.14
CA VAL A 135 -6.77 -0.40 10.09
C VAL A 135 -7.29 -0.82 8.72
N ILE A 136 -7.22 -2.11 8.39
CA ILE A 136 -7.74 -2.65 7.13
C ILE A 136 -9.24 -2.45 7.07
N GLY A 137 -9.99 -2.79 8.12
CA GLY A 137 -11.45 -2.62 8.16
C GLY A 137 -11.87 -1.17 7.90
N VAL A 138 -11.26 -0.22 8.61
CA VAL A 138 -11.50 1.22 8.42
C VAL A 138 -11.11 1.65 6.99
N GLY A 139 -9.92 1.24 6.52
CA GLY A 139 -9.43 1.55 5.19
C GLY A 139 -10.36 1.06 4.08
N MET A 140 -10.87 -0.18 4.20
CA MET A 140 -11.80 -0.77 3.24
C MET A 140 -13.15 -0.05 3.23
N VAL A 141 -13.67 0.33 4.40
CA VAL A 141 -14.89 1.16 4.50
C VAL A 141 -14.69 2.52 3.84
N LEU A 142 -13.54 3.18 4.08
CA LEU A 142 -13.22 4.46 3.44
C LEU A 142 -13.07 4.32 1.93
N LEU A 143 -12.40 3.28 1.44
CA LEU A 143 -12.27 2.98 0.02
C LEU A 143 -13.66 2.83 -0.62
N ALA A 144 -14.51 1.96 -0.07
CA ALA A 144 -15.86 1.73 -0.60
C ALA A 144 -16.69 3.03 -0.66
N ARG A 145 -16.59 3.90 0.36
CA ARG A 145 -17.36 5.14 0.44
C ARG A 145 -16.83 6.26 -0.48
N THR A 146 -15.54 6.23 -0.82
CA THR A 146 -14.88 7.35 -1.51
C THR A 146 -14.49 7.05 -2.95
N LEU A 147 -14.38 5.77 -3.35
CA LEU A 147 -13.93 5.36 -4.69
C LEU A 147 -14.71 6.04 -5.80
N GLY A 148 -16.05 5.96 -5.77
CA GLY A 148 -16.90 6.57 -6.78
C GLY A 148 -16.71 8.10 -6.90
N ARG A 149 -16.49 8.79 -5.76
CA ARG A 149 -16.23 10.25 -5.77
C ARG A 149 -14.86 10.56 -6.36
N SER A 150 -13.84 9.76 -6.03
CA SER A 150 -12.48 9.88 -6.56
C SER A 150 -12.47 9.73 -8.08
N MET A 151 -13.19 8.73 -8.60
CA MET A 151 -13.31 8.46 -10.04
C MET A 151 -14.01 9.60 -10.80
N ARG A 152 -15.08 10.18 -10.25
CA ARG A 152 -15.79 11.30 -10.87
C ARG A 152 -14.96 12.58 -11.00
N ARG A 153 -13.91 12.76 -10.18
CA ARG A 153 -13.03 13.94 -10.21
C ARG A 153 -11.92 13.87 -11.27
N MET A 154 -11.81 12.75 -12.00
CA MET A 154 -10.84 12.58 -13.08
C MET A 154 -11.12 13.51 -14.26
N PRO A 155 -10.08 13.93 -15.01
CA PRO A 155 -10.27 14.67 -16.26
C PRO A 155 -11.13 13.90 -17.28
N ALA A 156 -11.96 14.61 -18.05
CA ALA A 156 -12.91 14.02 -19.00
C ALA A 156 -12.27 13.10 -20.05
N HIS A 157 -11.02 13.34 -20.45
CA HIS A 157 -10.30 12.47 -21.38
C HIS A 157 -9.97 11.08 -20.80
N TRP A 158 -10.00 10.91 -19.48
CA TRP A 158 -9.90 9.60 -18.82
C TRP A 158 -11.26 8.93 -18.60
N GLN A 159 -12.37 9.66 -18.76
CA GLN A 159 -13.73 9.14 -18.59
C GLN A 159 -14.25 8.43 -19.85
N LYS A 160 -13.73 8.77 -21.05
CA LYS A 160 -14.16 8.25 -22.37
C LYS A 160 -13.75 6.79 -22.67
N GLY A 161 -13.76 5.92 -21.68
CA GLY A 161 -13.48 4.49 -21.85
C GLY A 161 -14.04 3.65 -20.72
N VAL A 162 -15.06 4.19 -20.02
CA VAL A 162 -15.82 3.57 -18.93
C VAL A 162 -17.17 3.02 -19.42
N ASP A 163 -17.52 3.33 -20.67
CA ASP A 163 -18.77 2.95 -21.36
C ASP A 163 -18.64 1.56 -22.01
#